data_AF-A0A2E8H898-F1
#
_entry.id   AF-A0A2E8H898-F1
#
_cell.length_a   1.000
_cell.length_b   1.000
_cell.length_c   1.000
_cell.angle_alpha   90.00
_cell.angle_beta   90.00
_cell.angle_gamma   90.00
#
_symmetry.space_group_name_H-M   'P 1'
#
loop_
_entity.id
_entity.type
_entity.pdbx_description
1 polymer ?
#
loop_
_entity_poly.entity_id
_entity_poly.type
_entity_poly.pdbx_seq_one_letter_code
_entity_poly.pdbx_strand_id
1 'polypeptide(L)'
;MFELQGHFDGKVLRQLIKQAEADAVRGSFPIAHGTPAEPGEDGRVELECIEGHLDTLAPALATDFVAILARTDLDEVVGAEVSGVTVTPGQIIARVIPPTEGTPGKDLLGQPLTDPGEAVVIEAGGHTRLEGDHVESEVFGYLHRVGDCFTVVPPVWVGEESTKAYFIHFPELLRHESYEPEWVSGALDAAGVTHGIDGEAIDSMCADWPAATEARAVLLASGIDPKDGEDTHVDFDFDPSKRAGAVRPDGSIDYRERNANIGVAAGQLIGKIVPATQGKPGSDVVGTESPAKDGEDKQIGAGENVTAKSEDGTTVFYSDIDGAISVTGDTIEVQPVYTISGDVDYETGNIDLPMNVEIGGSVKSEFKVKSGGSVTIGGVLEPGCEVTAAGDVVIANGVFGDTTRVTSSGNVETKMVQNSTVTAHGDLTVGSYIYNAIVRAGGTVTVEEGGGDRAGSIFGGEVMAGKQVVAKRIGSEETAHTGADLLRNLRFLVARNEDVHVKPLVDRCQASQGDAAGHLGIHQHRLGTRADASHQADDRA
;
A
#
# COMPACT_ATOMS: atom_id res chain seq x y z
N MET A 1 120.14 -66.38 18.56
CA MET A 1 121.05 -66.45 17.41
C MET A 1 120.35 -67.27 16.34
N PHE A 2 119.64 -66.60 15.41
CA PHE A 2 119.24 -67.14 14.10
C PHE A 2 119.04 -65.90 13.21
N GLU A 3 120.09 -65.55 12.48
CA GLU A 3 120.01 -64.61 11.36
C GLU A 3 119.28 -65.31 10.22
N LEU A 4 118.22 -64.67 9.71
CA LEU A 4 117.65 -65.00 8.41
C LEU A 4 117.89 -63.80 7.49
N GLN A 5 119.02 -63.85 6.78
CA GLN A 5 119.23 -63.07 5.57
C GLN A 5 118.39 -63.69 4.44
N GLY A 6 117.47 -62.92 3.88
CA GLY A 6 116.71 -63.30 2.68
C GLY A 6 116.33 -62.06 1.89
N HIS A 7 117.15 -61.70 0.90
CA HIS A 7 116.79 -60.71 -0.12
C HIS A 7 115.68 -61.30 -1.00
N PHE A 8 114.46 -60.76 -0.92
CA PHE A 8 113.42 -61.05 -1.91
C PHE A 8 113.68 -60.24 -3.19
N ASP A 9 113.72 -60.92 -4.34
CA ASP A 9 113.83 -60.31 -5.67
C ASP A 9 112.56 -59.50 -6.00
N GLY A 10 112.74 -58.20 -6.23
CA GLY A 10 111.66 -57.25 -6.52
C GLY A 10 110.89 -57.50 -7.81
N LYS A 11 111.30 -58.46 -8.66
CA LYS A 11 110.50 -58.97 -9.78
C LYS A 11 109.48 -60.03 -9.35
N VAL A 12 109.85 -60.94 -8.46
CA VAL A 12 108.96 -62.00 -7.95
C VAL A 12 107.82 -61.40 -7.13
N LEU A 13 108.12 -60.39 -6.31
CA LEU A 13 107.11 -59.69 -5.50
C LEU A 13 106.08 -58.95 -6.38
N ARG A 14 106.53 -58.30 -7.46
CA ARG A 14 105.63 -57.61 -8.40
C ARG A 14 104.75 -58.57 -9.20
N GLN A 15 105.26 -59.76 -9.51
CA GLN A 15 104.49 -60.78 -10.23
C GLN A 15 103.43 -61.43 -9.34
N LEU A 16 103.74 -61.68 -8.06
CA LEU A 16 102.78 -62.17 -7.05
C LEU A 16 101.67 -61.14 -6.76
N ILE A 17 102.00 -59.85 -6.66
CA ILE A 17 100.99 -58.79 -6.47
C ILE A 17 100.05 -58.70 -7.67
N LYS A 18 100.57 -58.76 -8.90
CA LYS A 18 99.74 -58.72 -10.12
C LYS A 18 98.81 -59.94 -10.25
N GLN A 19 99.25 -61.09 -9.77
CA GLN A 19 98.48 -62.33 -9.78
C GLN A 19 97.41 -62.34 -8.67
N ALA A 20 97.73 -61.78 -7.51
CA ALA A 20 96.77 -61.55 -6.42
C ALA A 20 95.72 -60.47 -6.77
N GLU A 21 96.05 -59.47 -7.58
CA GLU A 21 95.09 -58.47 -8.09
C GLU A 21 94.12 -59.06 -9.13
N ALA A 22 94.55 -60.09 -9.88
CA ALA A 22 93.72 -60.75 -10.89
C ALA A 22 92.72 -61.75 -10.29
N ASP A 23 93.05 -62.39 -9.16
CA ASP A 23 92.16 -63.29 -8.39
C ASP A 23 91.34 -62.55 -7.31
N ALA A 24 91.40 -61.22 -7.27
CA ALA A 24 90.66 -60.41 -6.32
C ALA A 24 89.15 -60.45 -6.65
N VAL A 25 88.38 -61.17 -5.82
CA VAL A 25 86.91 -61.13 -5.86
C VAL A 25 86.48 -59.71 -5.47
N ARG A 26 86.01 -58.93 -6.44
CA ARG A 26 85.46 -57.58 -6.22
C ARG A 26 83.95 -57.65 -6.15
N GLY A 27 83.42 -57.51 -4.94
CA GLY A 27 82.00 -57.41 -4.63
C GLY A 27 81.80 -57.24 -3.12
N SER A 28 80.68 -56.65 -2.71
CA SER A 28 80.31 -56.60 -1.29
C SER A 28 79.59 -57.90 -0.93
N PHE A 29 80.21 -58.72 -0.09
CA PHE A 29 79.61 -59.94 0.43
C PHE A 29 79.26 -59.75 1.91
N PRO A 30 77.99 -59.90 2.32
CA PRO A 30 77.65 -59.86 3.73
C PRO A 30 78.28 -61.08 4.42
N ILE A 31 79.15 -60.82 5.40
CA ILE A 31 79.84 -61.87 6.19
C ILE A 31 79.21 -62.10 7.57
N ALA A 32 78.21 -61.28 7.93
CA ALA A 32 77.40 -61.41 9.14
C ALA A 32 76.05 -60.70 8.94
N HIS A 33 75.00 -61.16 9.61
CA HIS A 33 73.67 -60.56 9.59
C HIS A 33 73.18 -60.30 11.02
N GLY A 34 72.59 -59.13 11.25
CA GLY A 34 71.80 -58.86 12.45
C GLY A 34 70.39 -59.45 12.34
N THR A 35 69.64 -59.44 13.43
CA THR A 35 68.20 -59.74 13.40
C THR A 35 67.47 -58.43 13.12
N PRO A 36 66.77 -58.26 12.00
CA PRO A 36 66.02 -57.04 11.72
C PRO A 36 64.96 -56.82 12.80
N ALA A 37 64.64 -55.55 13.07
CA ALA A 37 63.48 -55.20 13.88
C ALA A 37 62.20 -55.52 13.09
N GLU A 38 61.14 -55.89 13.81
CA GLU A 38 59.80 -55.92 13.21
C GLU A 38 59.15 -54.56 13.49
N PRO A 39 58.71 -53.84 12.43
CA PRO A 39 58.13 -52.51 12.59
C PRO A 39 56.87 -52.56 13.46
N GLY A 40 56.71 -51.55 14.30
CA GLY A 40 55.46 -51.30 15.00
C GLY A 40 54.35 -50.88 14.03
N GLU A 41 53.11 -51.12 14.43
CA GLU A 41 51.95 -50.54 13.75
C GLU A 41 51.92 -49.02 13.98
N ASP A 42 51.71 -48.27 12.91
CA ASP A 42 51.49 -46.83 12.94
C ASP A 42 50.23 -46.50 13.74
N GLY A 43 50.23 -45.31 14.36
CA GLY A 43 49.05 -44.74 14.97
C GLY A 43 47.97 -44.54 13.91
N ARG A 44 46.71 -44.58 14.32
CA ARG A 44 45.57 -44.39 13.40
C ARG A 44 44.46 -43.60 14.06
N VAL A 45 43.61 -43.01 13.24
CA VAL A 45 42.40 -42.33 13.70
C VAL A 45 41.22 -43.26 13.50
N GLU A 46 40.52 -43.58 14.59
CA GLU A 46 39.26 -44.32 14.54
C GLU A 46 38.10 -43.34 14.66
N LEU A 47 37.17 -43.40 13.71
CA LEU A 47 35.96 -42.57 13.72
C LEU A 47 34.84 -43.30 14.44
N GLU A 48 34.68 -43.03 15.74
CA GLU A 48 33.67 -43.65 16.60
C GLU A 48 32.24 -43.35 16.11
N CYS A 49 32.00 -42.15 15.57
CA CYS A 49 30.68 -41.75 15.10
C CYS A 49 30.18 -42.54 13.86
N ILE A 50 31.06 -43.28 13.18
CA ILE A 50 30.74 -44.04 11.96
C ILE A 50 31.38 -45.43 11.95
N GLU A 51 31.55 -46.04 13.13
CA GLU A 51 32.26 -47.29 13.32
C GLU A 51 31.78 -48.38 12.32
N GLY A 52 32.72 -48.95 11.55
CA GLY A 52 32.42 -49.99 10.55
C GLY A 52 31.85 -49.51 9.21
N HIS A 53 31.60 -48.20 9.04
CA HIS A 53 30.99 -47.62 7.83
C HIS A 53 31.90 -46.64 7.07
N LEU A 54 33.19 -46.56 7.42
CA LEU A 54 34.14 -45.58 6.89
C LEU A 54 34.20 -45.55 5.36
N ASP A 55 34.34 -46.71 4.71
CA ASP A 55 34.43 -46.80 3.25
C ASP A 55 33.16 -46.34 2.53
N THR A 56 32.01 -46.44 3.21
CA THR A 56 30.70 -46.06 2.65
C THR A 56 30.39 -44.58 2.88
N LEU A 57 30.89 -44.00 3.98
CA LEU A 57 30.58 -42.64 4.42
C LEU A 57 31.69 -41.62 4.13
N ALA A 58 32.87 -42.06 3.70
CA ALA A 58 33.98 -41.18 3.34
C ALA A 58 33.61 -40.04 2.36
N PRO A 59 32.79 -40.26 1.31
CA PRO A 59 32.35 -39.16 0.43
C PRO A 59 31.51 -38.10 1.15
N ALA A 60 30.68 -38.50 2.11
CA ALA A 60 29.83 -37.57 2.86
C ALA A 60 30.66 -36.70 3.81
N LEU A 61 31.72 -37.25 4.40
CA LEU A 61 32.66 -36.51 5.25
C LEU A 61 33.46 -35.46 4.46
N ALA A 62 33.66 -35.67 3.16
CA ALA A 62 34.33 -34.72 2.28
C ALA A 62 33.38 -33.66 1.67
N THR A 63 32.09 -33.68 2.03
CA THR A 63 31.11 -32.73 1.52
C THR A 63 31.30 -31.36 2.18
N ASP A 64 31.48 -30.33 1.36
CA ASP A 64 31.69 -28.97 1.83
C ASP A 64 30.34 -28.28 2.14
N PHE A 65 29.76 -28.61 3.30
CA PHE A 65 28.54 -28.00 3.79
C PHE A 65 28.70 -26.49 4.05
N VAL A 66 29.91 -26.03 4.35
CA VAL A 66 30.21 -24.61 4.55
C VAL A 66 29.97 -23.84 3.26
N ALA A 67 30.51 -24.32 2.13
CA ALA A 67 30.31 -23.68 0.83
C ALA A 67 28.85 -23.75 0.35
N ILE A 68 28.11 -24.79 0.71
CA ILE A 68 26.69 -24.93 0.35
C ILE A 68 25.85 -23.94 1.15
N LEU A 69 26.01 -23.87 2.47
CA LEU A 69 25.26 -22.96 3.33
C LEU A 69 25.70 -21.49 3.18
N ALA A 70 26.83 -21.23 2.53
CA ALA A 70 27.26 -19.86 2.18
C ALA A 70 26.59 -19.29 0.92
N ARG A 71 25.74 -20.05 0.21
CA ARG A 71 24.99 -19.56 -0.96
C ARG A 71 23.94 -18.54 -0.54
N THR A 72 23.71 -17.54 -1.39
CA THR A 72 22.76 -16.44 -1.11
C THR A 72 21.30 -16.81 -1.37
N ASP A 73 21.05 -17.84 -2.19
CA ASP A 73 19.72 -18.28 -2.57
C ASP A 73 19.34 -19.58 -1.87
N LEU A 74 18.20 -19.60 -1.18
CA LEU A 74 17.72 -20.74 -0.41
C LEU A 74 17.38 -21.94 -1.31
N ASP A 75 16.84 -21.71 -2.51
CA ASP A 75 16.51 -22.79 -3.45
C ASP A 75 17.79 -23.45 -3.98
N GLU A 76 18.88 -22.70 -4.14
CA GLU A 76 20.18 -23.28 -4.47
C GLU A 76 20.78 -24.11 -3.33
N VAL A 77 20.52 -23.74 -2.07
CA VAL A 77 20.94 -24.52 -0.89
C VAL A 77 20.16 -25.82 -0.80
N VAL A 78 18.83 -25.75 -0.86
CA VAL A 78 17.93 -26.91 -0.77
C VAL A 78 18.04 -27.79 -2.02
N GLY A 79 18.34 -27.22 -3.18
CA GLY A 79 18.57 -27.97 -4.42
C GLY A 79 19.90 -28.72 -4.47
N ALA A 80 20.75 -28.63 -3.45
CA ALA A 80 22.01 -29.38 -3.41
C ALA A 80 21.75 -30.88 -3.19
N GLU A 81 22.13 -31.70 -4.17
CA GLU A 81 22.06 -33.17 -4.10
C GLU A 81 23.21 -33.73 -3.24
N VAL A 82 23.15 -33.49 -1.93
CA VAL A 82 24.15 -33.94 -0.96
C VAL A 82 23.53 -34.74 0.17
N SER A 83 24.34 -35.52 0.88
CA SER A 83 23.94 -36.25 2.08
C SER A 83 25.06 -36.17 3.11
N GLY A 84 24.68 -36.09 4.38
CA GLY A 84 25.62 -35.82 5.47
C GLY A 84 25.58 -36.85 6.58
N VAL A 85 26.59 -36.78 7.43
CA VAL A 85 26.60 -37.43 8.74
C VAL A 85 26.45 -36.33 9.78
N THR A 86 25.44 -36.42 10.63
CA THR A 86 25.20 -35.45 11.70
C THR A 86 25.76 -35.97 13.03
N VAL A 87 26.28 -35.05 13.84
CA VAL A 87 26.79 -35.35 15.19
C VAL A 87 26.08 -34.47 16.22
N THR A 88 25.93 -35.00 17.44
CA THR A 88 25.28 -34.29 18.55
C THR A 88 26.29 -33.61 19.47
N PRO A 89 25.90 -32.59 20.25
CA PRO A 89 26.78 -31.97 21.22
C PRO A 89 27.32 -33.00 22.23
N GLY A 90 28.64 -32.99 22.47
CA GLY A 90 29.35 -33.95 23.33
C GLY A 90 29.60 -35.32 22.70
N GLN A 91 29.23 -35.54 21.43
CA GLN A 91 29.52 -36.80 20.75
C GLN A 91 31.00 -36.88 20.36
N ILE A 92 31.64 -38.01 20.67
CA ILE A 92 33.01 -38.31 20.23
C ILE A 92 33.00 -38.63 18.73
N ILE A 93 33.75 -37.84 17.97
CA ILE A 93 33.86 -37.95 16.51
C ILE A 93 34.99 -38.92 16.15
N ALA A 94 36.18 -38.68 16.71
CA ALA A 94 37.41 -39.34 16.33
C ALA A 94 38.29 -39.61 17.55
N ARG A 95 38.96 -40.77 17.60
CA ARG A 95 39.96 -41.12 18.61
C ARG A 95 41.30 -41.45 17.95
N VAL A 96 42.39 -40.96 18.53
CA VAL A 96 43.75 -41.32 18.15
C VAL A 96 44.15 -42.61 18.86
N ILE A 97 44.42 -43.64 18.09
CA ILE A 97 45.09 -44.85 18.57
C ILE A 97 46.59 -44.63 18.44
N PRO A 98 47.36 -44.67 19.55
CA PRO A 98 48.80 -44.42 19.51
C PRO A 98 49.55 -45.52 18.75
N PRO A 99 50.72 -45.21 18.15
CA PRO A 99 51.56 -46.21 17.50
C PRO A 99 52.13 -47.22 18.49
N THR A 100 52.51 -48.39 17.99
CA THR A 100 53.20 -49.42 18.77
C THR A 100 54.71 -49.39 18.53
N GLU A 101 55.51 -49.80 19.50
CA GLU A 101 57.00 -49.72 19.42
C GLU A 101 57.64 -50.80 18.53
N GLY A 102 56.88 -51.79 18.05
CA GLY A 102 57.39 -52.94 17.28
C GLY A 102 58.18 -53.93 18.13
N THR A 103 58.73 -54.98 17.49
CA THR A 103 59.60 -55.96 18.17
C THR A 103 61.07 -55.59 17.94
N PRO A 104 61.87 -55.34 19.00
CA PRO A 104 63.27 -54.93 18.83
C PRO A 104 64.13 -56.00 18.16
N GLY A 105 64.80 -55.62 17.08
CA GLY A 105 65.86 -56.40 16.44
C GLY A 105 67.20 -56.23 17.16
N LYS A 106 68.26 -56.82 16.60
CA LYS A 106 69.64 -56.63 17.09
C LYS A 106 70.59 -56.40 15.93
N ASP A 107 71.41 -55.37 16.04
CA ASP A 107 72.48 -55.11 15.08
C ASP A 107 73.63 -56.13 15.20
N LEU A 108 74.67 -55.97 14.38
CA LEU A 108 75.85 -56.85 14.37
C LEU A 108 76.68 -56.79 15.67
N LEU A 109 76.44 -55.79 16.51
CA LEU A 109 77.11 -55.57 17.80
C LEU A 109 76.23 -55.96 19.00
N GLY A 110 75.02 -56.47 18.74
CA GLY A 110 74.04 -56.85 19.75
C GLY A 110 73.26 -55.68 20.36
N GLN A 111 73.36 -54.48 19.80
CA GLN A 111 72.57 -53.31 20.21
C GLN A 111 71.13 -53.44 19.68
N PRO A 112 70.12 -53.02 20.45
CA PRO A 112 68.73 -53.10 20.01
C PRO A 112 68.50 -52.16 18.81
N LEU A 113 67.87 -52.70 17.76
CA LEU A 113 67.31 -51.92 16.66
C LEU A 113 65.82 -51.80 16.92
N THR A 114 65.32 -50.56 17.00
CA THR A 114 63.89 -50.26 17.18
C THR A 114 63.36 -49.60 15.92
N ASP A 115 62.13 -49.96 15.56
CA ASP A 115 61.42 -49.40 14.41
C ASP A 115 59.97 -49.10 14.84
N PRO A 116 59.75 -48.07 15.69
CA PRO A 116 58.43 -47.74 16.19
C PRO A 116 57.55 -47.17 15.08
N GLY A 117 56.24 -47.44 15.15
CA GLY A 117 55.26 -46.88 14.21
C GLY A 117 55.18 -45.36 14.30
N GLU A 118 54.73 -44.72 13.21
CA GLU A 118 54.56 -43.27 13.13
C GLU A 118 53.32 -42.81 13.90
N ALA A 119 53.45 -41.69 14.63
CA ALA A 119 52.32 -41.10 15.34
C ALA A 119 51.43 -40.28 14.38
N VAL A 120 50.11 -40.38 14.56
CA VAL A 120 49.15 -39.54 13.85
C VAL A 120 48.69 -38.39 14.74
N VAL A 121 48.50 -37.23 14.13
CA VAL A 121 48.00 -36.02 14.78
C VAL A 121 46.63 -35.70 14.19
N ILE A 122 45.68 -35.34 15.07
CA ILE A 122 44.38 -34.84 14.66
C ILE A 122 44.21 -33.40 15.13
N GLU A 123 43.41 -32.64 14.39
CA GLU A 123 43.12 -31.24 14.67
C GLU A 123 41.62 -31.04 14.90
N ALA A 124 41.27 -30.21 15.89
CA ALA A 124 39.91 -29.74 16.10
C ALA A 124 39.69 -28.45 15.31
N GLY A 125 38.73 -28.48 14.40
CA GLY A 125 38.25 -27.34 13.61
C GLY A 125 37.02 -26.68 14.24
N GLY A 126 36.24 -25.97 13.43
CA GLY A 126 35.09 -25.21 13.90
C GLY A 126 34.06 -26.07 14.64
N HIS A 127 33.59 -25.58 15.78
CA HIS A 127 32.59 -26.24 16.65
C HIS A 127 32.98 -27.68 17.09
N THR A 128 34.27 -27.95 17.20
CA THR A 128 34.81 -29.21 17.76
C THR A 128 35.87 -28.90 18.79
N ARG A 129 36.13 -29.86 19.68
CA ARG A 129 37.13 -29.74 20.74
C ARG A 129 38.01 -30.98 20.81
N LEU A 130 39.33 -30.79 20.92
CA LEU A 130 40.29 -31.86 21.16
C LEU A 130 40.49 -32.03 22.68
N GLU A 131 40.06 -33.16 23.23
CA GLU A 131 40.24 -33.53 24.63
C GLU A 131 41.13 -34.79 24.75
N GLY A 132 42.41 -34.58 25.07
CA GLY A 132 43.37 -35.68 25.26
C GLY A 132 43.65 -36.42 23.96
N ASP A 133 43.02 -37.58 23.78
CA ASP A 133 43.19 -38.50 22.65
C ASP A 133 42.00 -38.51 21.68
N HIS A 134 40.96 -37.70 21.90
CA HIS A 134 39.76 -37.71 21.06
C HIS A 134 39.22 -36.30 20.77
N VAL A 135 38.48 -36.19 19.67
CA VAL A 135 37.76 -34.98 19.27
C VAL A 135 36.27 -35.19 19.48
N GLU A 136 35.63 -34.23 20.14
CA GLU A 136 34.19 -34.20 20.35
C GLU A 136 33.53 -32.99 19.69
N SER A 137 32.22 -33.11 19.41
CA SER A 137 31.41 -32.02 18.87
C SER A 137 30.94 -31.05 19.96
N GLU A 138 30.99 -29.75 19.73
CA GLU A 138 30.43 -28.75 20.65
C GLU A 138 28.97 -28.41 20.34
N VAL A 139 28.51 -28.63 19.10
CA VAL A 139 27.18 -28.25 18.62
C VAL A 139 26.54 -29.39 17.83
N PHE A 140 25.26 -29.25 17.50
CA PHE A 140 24.60 -30.16 16.57
C PHE A 140 24.85 -29.72 15.13
N GLY A 141 25.27 -30.64 14.25
CA GLY A 141 25.38 -30.35 12.82
C GLY A 141 26.09 -31.39 11.97
N TYR A 142 26.39 -31.02 10.72
CA TYR A 142 27.01 -31.90 9.74
C TYR A 142 28.52 -31.97 9.93
N LEU A 143 29.05 -33.20 9.96
CA LEU A 143 30.47 -33.46 10.09
C LEU A 143 31.18 -33.27 8.75
N HIS A 144 32.16 -32.38 8.73
CA HIS A 144 33.05 -32.12 7.61
C HIS A 144 34.49 -32.41 8.01
N ARG A 145 35.22 -33.19 7.18
CA ARG A 145 36.61 -33.57 7.41
C ARG A 145 37.49 -33.07 6.26
N VAL A 146 38.50 -32.29 6.58
CA VAL A 146 39.55 -31.85 5.65
C VAL A 146 40.91 -32.32 6.17
N GLY A 147 41.51 -33.33 5.52
CA GLY A 147 42.72 -33.97 6.03
C GLY A 147 42.45 -34.64 7.39
N ASP A 148 43.17 -34.24 8.43
CA ASP A 148 42.99 -34.73 9.81
C ASP A 148 42.30 -33.71 10.72
N CYS A 149 41.68 -32.68 10.13
CA CYS A 149 40.89 -31.67 10.82
C CYS A 149 39.39 -31.98 10.70
N PHE A 150 38.70 -32.01 11.84
CA PHE A 150 37.26 -32.24 11.92
C PHE A 150 36.54 -30.94 12.26
N THR A 151 35.49 -30.61 11.51
CA THR A 151 34.65 -29.43 11.73
C THR A 151 33.20 -29.84 11.71
N VAL A 152 32.39 -29.23 12.57
CA VAL A 152 30.94 -29.44 12.58
C VAL A 152 30.27 -28.19 12.08
N VAL A 153 29.43 -28.33 11.06
CA VAL A 153 28.72 -27.23 10.42
C VAL A 153 27.28 -27.22 10.91
N PRO A 154 26.85 -26.19 11.68
CA PRO A 154 25.46 -26.07 12.10
C PRO A 154 24.52 -26.07 10.89
N PRO A 155 23.38 -26.79 10.95
CA PRO A 155 22.42 -26.91 9.85
C PRO A 155 21.51 -25.69 9.74
N VAL A 156 22.08 -24.49 9.86
CA VAL A 156 21.35 -23.22 9.87
C VAL A 156 21.82 -22.38 8.70
N TRP A 157 20.86 -21.91 7.91
CA TRP A 157 21.07 -20.95 6.84
C TRP A 157 20.41 -19.63 7.20
N VAL A 158 21.19 -18.55 7.15
CA VAL A 158 20.74 -17.18 7.38
C VAL A 158 20.79 -16.45 6.05
N GLY A 159 19.67 -15.83 5.66
CA GLY A 159 19.61 -15.09 4.40
C GLY A 159 20.55 -13.87 4.39
N GLU A 160 20.85 -13.34 3.20
CA GLU A 160 21.81 -12.24 2.97
C GLU A 160 21.55 -11.00 3.86
N GLU A 161 20.28 -10.65 4.07
CA GLU A 161 19.84 -9.51 4.90
C GLU A 161 19.59 -9.90 6.37
N SER A 162 19.93 -11.12 6.78
CA SER A 162 19.67 -11.68 8.11
C SER A 162 18.20 -11.59 8.56
N THR A 163 17.26 -11.40 7.63
CA THR A 163 15.83 -11.23 7.96
C THR A 163 15.15 -12.54 8.35
N LYS A 164 15.71 -13.68 7.93
CA LYS A 164 15.16 -15.01 8.19
C LYS A 164 16.29 -16.01 8.40
N ALA A 165 16.06 -16.95 9.32
CA ALA A 165 16.91 -18.10 9.52
C ALA A 165 16.11 -19.39 9.29
N TYR A 166 16.68 -20.29 8.51
CA TYR A 166 16.11 -21.58 8.19
C TYR A 166 17.00 -22.70 8.72
N PHE A 167 16.38 -23.74 9.23
CA PHE A 167 17.03 -25.01 9.44
C PHE A 167 17.07 -25.80 8.13
N ILE A 168 18.25 -26.21 7.70
CA ILE A 168 18.46 -26.96 6.47
C ILE A 168 18.71 -28.41 6.80
N HIS A 169 17.70 -29.23 6.55
CA HIS A 169 17.75 -30.66 6.73
C HIS A 169 18.12 -31.34 5.41
N PHE A 170 19.37 -31.71 5.23
CA PHE A 170 19.85 -32.58 4.16
C PHE A 170 19.58 -34.05 4.51
N PRO A 171 19.47 -34.94 3.51
CA PRO A 171 19.39 -36.38 3.75
C PRO A 171 20.53 -36.90 4.64
N GLU A 172 20.17 -37.60 5.71
CA GLU A 172 21.12 -38.16 6.67
C GLU A 172 21.45 -39.62 6.36
N LEU A 173 22.74 -39.94 6.37
CA LEU A 173 23.20 -41.31 6.16
C LEU A 173 23.16 -42.15 7.45
N LEU A 174 23.22 -41.49 8.61
CA LEU A 174 23.02 -42.07 9.92
C LEU A 174 21.97 -41.22 10.65
N ARG A 175 20.80 -41.81 10.91
CA ARG A 175 19.67 -41.10 11.50
C ARG A 175 19.70 -41.23 13.03
N HIS A 176 19.50 -40.13 13.72
CA HIS A 176 19.28 -40.11 15.17
C HIS A 176 17.91 -40.68 15.54
N GLU A 177 17.80 -41.30 16.71
CA GLU A 177 16.52 -41.83 17.21
C GLU A 177 15.55 -40.70 17.61
N SER A 178 16.07 -39.53 18.01
CA SER A 178 15.29 -38.35 18.39
C SER A 178 16.11 -37.06 18.23
N TYR A 179 15.39 -35.95 18.10
CA TYR A 179 15.96 -34.60 18.07
C TYR A 179 15.51 -33.81 19.28
N GLU A 180 16.44 -33.12 19.95
CA GLU A 180 16.14 -32.28 21.10
C GLU A 180 16.08 -30.80 20.69
N PRO A 181 15.07 -30.03 21.16
CA PRO A 181 14.98 -28.59 20.91
C PRO A 181 16.25 -27.83 21.30
N GLU A 182 16.92 -28.25 22.38
CA GLU A 182 18.17 -27.62 22.85
C GLU A 182 19.30 -27.70 21.81
N TRP A 183 19.36 -28.79 21.02
CA TRP A 183 20.35 -28.95 19.95
C TRP A 183 20.10 -27.95 18.81
N VAL A 184 18.83 -27.76 18.46
CA VAL A 184 18.41 -26.82 17.42
C VAL A 184 18.66 -25.38 17.88
N SER A 185 18.31 -25.05 19.13
CA SER A 185 18.61 -23.75 19.72
C SER A 185 20.11 -23.48 19.78
N GLY A 186 20.93 -24.46 20.17
CA GLY A 186 22.39 -24.34 20.16
C GLY A 186 22.98 -24.15 18.76
N ALA A 187 22.41 -24.79 17.74
CA ALA A 187 22.80 -24.59 16.35
C ALA A 187 22.43 -23.18 15.83
N LEU A 188 21.27 -22.64 16.23
CA LEU A 188 20.87 -21.26 15.93
C LEU A 188 21.81 -20.24 16.58
N ASP A 189 22.17 -20.43 17.85
CA ASP A 189 23.11 -19.56 18.57
C ASP A 189 24.52 -19.61 17.95
N ALA A 190 24.99 -20.80 17.58
CA ALA A 190 26.26 -20.99 16.87
C ALA A 190 26.29 -20.29 15.49
N ALA A 191 25.12 -20.14 14.85
CA ALA A 191 24.95 -19.39 13.60
C ALA A 191 24.70 -17.88 13.82
N GLY A 192 24.71 -17.40 15.07
CA GLY A 192 24.50 -15.99 15.42
C GLY A 192 23.04 -15.54 15.48
N VAL A 193 22.09 -16.47 15.36
CA VAL A 193 20.65 -16.18 15.40
C VAL A 193 20.22 -16.04 16.86
N THR A 194 19.86 -14.82 17.27
CA THR A 194 19.56 -14.48 18.67
C THR A 194 18.16 -13.90 18.86
N HIS A 195 17.53 -13.42 17.79
CA HIS A 195 16.22 -12.76 17.82
C HIS A 195 15.23 -13.43 16.87
N GLY A 196 13.93 -13.24 17.15
CA GLY A 196 12.87 -13.70 16.25
C GLY A 196 12.70 -15.21 16.16
N ILE A 197 13.27 -15.98 17.10
CA ILE A 197 13.21 -17.45 17.13
C ILE A 197 11.78 -17.92 17.42
N ASP A 198 11.27 -18.80 16.57
CA ASP A 198 9.98 -19.46 16.71
C ASP A 198 10.13 -20.79 17.45
N GLY A 199 9.87 -20.77 18.76
CA GLY A 199 9.93 -21.97 19.60
C GLY A 199 8.90 -23.03 19.23
N GLU A 200 7.71 -22.63 18.74
CA GLU A 200 6.69 -23.59 18.32
C GLU A 200 7.12 -24.33 17.05
N ALA A 201 7.77 -23.62 16.11
CA ALA A 201 8.34 -24.24 14.92
C ALA A 201 9.45 -25.25 15.26
N ILE A 202 10.32 -24.94 16.24
CA ILE A 202 11.35 -25.86 16.72
C ILE A 202 10.71 -27.11 17.33
N ASP A 203 9.77 -26.94 18.27
CA ASP A 203 9.11 -28.05 18.94
C ASP A 203 8.37 -28.96 17.94
N SER A 204 7.66 -28.35 16.97
CA SER A 204 6.97 -29.08 15.92
C SER A 204 7.93 -29.86 15.02
N MET A 205 9.08 -29.27 14.66
CA MET A 205 10.11 -29.93 13.84
C MET A 205 10.73 -31.13 14.57
N CYS A 206 11.03 -30.99 15.86
CA CYS A 206 11.59 -32.07 16.67
C CYS A 206 10.58 -33.21 16.91
N ALA A 207 9.29 -32.90 17.07
CA ALA A 207 8.24 -33.89 17.33
C ALA A 207 7.89 -34.76 16.11
N ASP A 208 7.88 -34.18 14.90
CA ASP A 208 7.58 -34.88 13.65
C ASP A 208 8.76 -34.78 12.69
N TRP A 209 9.94 -35.25 13.14
CA TRP A 209 11.16 -35.19 12.33
C TRP A 209 11.02 -36.05 11.07
N PRO A 210 10.90 -35.44 9.88
CA PRO A 210 10.62 -36.20 8.68
C PRO A 210 11.88 -36.97 8.26
N ALA A 211 11.73 -38.19 7.75
CA ALA A 211 12.83 -38.80 7.01
C ALA A 211 13.06 -37.96 5.74
N ALA A 212 14.19 -37.27 5.65
CA ALA A 212 14.54 -36.49 4.47
C ALA A 212 15.13 -37.42 3.40
N THR A 213 14.33 -37.76 2.40
CA THR A 213 14.85 -38.29 1.13
C THR A 213 15.39 -37.19 0.23
N GLU A 214 14.97 -35.95 0.47
CA GLU A 214 15.39 -34.73 -0.22
C GLU A 214 15.63 -33.65 0.83
N ALA A 215 16.47 -32.66 0.51
CA ALA A 215 16.73 -31.57 1.43
C ALA A 215 15.48 -30.73 1.68
N ARG A 216 15.35 -30.17 2.89
CA ARG A 216 14.22 -29.33 3.29
C ARG A 216 14.70 -28.13 4.09
N ALA A 217 14.00 -27.01 3.92
CA ALA A 217 14.19 -25.82 4.74
C ALA A 217 12.97 -25.61 5.65
N VAL A 218 13.22 -25.38 6.94
CA VAL A 218 12.19 -25.02 7.92
C VAL A 218 12.52 -23.64 8.46
N LEU A 219 11.58 -22.69 8.34
CA LEU A 219 11.77 -21.35 8.91
C LEU A 219 11.73 -21.46 10.44
N LEU A 220 12.81 -21.07 11.11
CA LEU A 220 12.92 -21.12 12.57
C LEU A 220 13.09 -19.75 13.23
N ALA A 221 13.49 -18.72 12.48
CA ALA A 221 13.49 -17.36 12.98
C ALA A 221 13.15 -16.35 11.90
N SER A 222 12.45 -15.28 12.28
CA SER A 222 12.20 -14.12 11.41
C SER A 222 12.39 -12.80 12.16
N GLY A 223 13.03 -11.85 11.48
CA GLY A 223 13.15 -10.48 11.94
C GLY A 223 11.81 -9.78 12.10
N ILE A 224 11.84 -8.64 12.78
CA ILE A 224 10.73 -7.73 12.95
C ILE A 224 10.92 -6.60 11.95
N ASP A 225 9.96 -6.41 11.04
CA ASP A 225 10.01 -5.31 10.08
C ASP A 225 9.89 -3.95 10.79
N PRO A 226 10.66 -2.92 10.35
CA PRO A 226 10.49 -1.56 10.85
C PRO A 226 9.12 -1.02 10.46
N LYS A 227 8.48 -0.29 11.38
CA LYS A 227 7.20 0.38 11.13
C LYS A 227 7.39 1.88 11.21
N ASP A 228 7.28 2.55 10.06
CA ASP A 228 7.31 4.01 9.99
C ASP A 228 6.16 4.63 10.80
N GLY A 229 6.44 5.80 11.37
CA GLY A 229 5.47 6.66 12.01
C GLY A 229 4.57 7.38 11.00
N GLU A 230 3.37 7.71 11.43
CA GLU A 230 2.42 8.53 10.68
C GLU A 230 2.67 10.02 10.95
N ASP A 231 2.62 10.84 9.90
CA ASP A 231 2.71 12.31 10.00
C ASP A 231 1.55 12.93 10.78
N THR A 232 1.77 14.15 11.29
CA THR A 232 0.68 14.97 11.83
C THR A 232 -0.39 15.20 10.74
N HIS A 233 -1.64 14.91 11.05
CA HIS A 233 -2.77 15.09 10.14
C HIS A 233 -4.04 15.53 10.90
N VAL A 234 -5.07 15.91 10.15
CA VAL A 234 -6.38 16.24 10.73
C VAL A 234 -7.31 15.05 10.57
N ASP A 235 -7.84 14.57 11.70
CA ASP A 235 -8.98 13.65 11.72
C ASP A 235 -10.25 14.50 11.60
N PHE A 236 -10.79 14.59 10.38
CA PHE A 236 -11.99 15.37 10.05
C PHE A 236 -13.24 14.67 10.60
N ASP A 237 -14.17 15.46 11.14
CA ASP A 237 -15.47 14.94 11.66
C ASP A 237 -16.46 14.59 10.52
N PHE A 238 -16.02 14.73 9.27
CA PHE A 238 -16.75 14.39 8.06
C PHE A 238 -15.81 13.64 7.11
N ASP A 239 -16.39 12.96 6.12
CA ASP A 239 -15.64 12.27 5.07
C ASP A 239 -15.12 13.30 4.03
N PRO A 240 -13.82 13.64 4.00
CA PRO A 240 -13.28 14.59 3.05
C PRO A 240 -13.11 14.00 1.64
N SER A 241 -13.35 12.70 1.46
CA SER A 241 -13.05 12.02 0.21
C SER A 241 -14.09 12.31 -0.86
N LYS A 242 -13.59 12.63 -2.06
CA LYS A 242 -14.41 12.69 -3.27
C LYS A 242 -14.88 11.28 -3.62
N ARG A 243 -16.18 11.10 -3.73
CA ARG A 243 -16.79 9.84 -4.16
C ARG A 243 -16.81 9.75 -5.68
N ALA A 244 -16.71 8.51 -6.18
CA ALA A 244 -16.91 8.22 -7.60
C ALA A 244 -18.37 8.39 -8.03
N GLY A 245 -19.30 8.36 -7.08
CA GLY A 245 -20.74 8.46 -7.28
C GLY A 245 -21.49 7.83 -6.10
N ALA A 246 -22.83 7.94 -6.08
CA ALA A 246 -23.67 7.24 -5.12
C ALA A 246 -24.23 5.95 -5.72
N VAL A 247 -24.09 4.82 -5.01
CA VAL A 247 -24.72 3.55 -5.43
C VAL A 247 -26.22 3.63 -5.18
N ARG A 248 -27.01 3.42 -6.22
CA ARG A 248 -28.47 3.37 -6.17
C ARG A 248 -28.97 2.00 -5.69
N PRO A 249 -30.23 1.89 -5.21
CA PRO A 249 -30.80 0.61 -4.75
C PRO A 249 -30.83 -0.50 -5.80
N ASP A 250 -30.78 -0.15 -7.09
CA ASP A 250 -30.73 -1.08 -8.22
C ASP A 250 -29.31 -1.52 -8.60
N GLY A 251 -28.29 -1.05 -7.86
CA GLY A 251 -26.88 -1.35 -8.09
C GLY A 251 -26.21 -0.45 -9.14
N SER A 252 -26.92 0.48 -9.78
CA SER A 252 -26.33 1.49 -10.66
C SER A 252 -25.61 2.58 -9.86
N ILE A 253 -24.62 3.25 -10.46
CA ILE A 253 -23.90 4.37 -9.81
C ILE A 253 -24.40 5.69 -10.39
N ASP A 254 -24.77 6.62 -9.51
CA ASP A 254 -25.02 8.02 -9.86
C ASP A 254 -23.72 8.82 -9.79
N TYR A 255 -23.10 9.03 -10.96
CA TYR A 255 -21.85 9.80 -11.09
C TYR A 255 -22.02 11.30 -10.78
N ARG A 256 -23.24 11.79 -10.57
CA ARG A 256 -23.49 13.19 -10.19
C ARG A 256 -23.29 13.42 -8.69
N GLU A 257 -23.36 12.39 -7.87
CA GLU A 257 -23.21 12.48 -6.41
C GLU A 257 -21.77 12.23 -5.97
N ARG A 258 -20.94 13.28 -6.05
CA ARG A 258 -19.48 13.18 -5.90
C ARG A 258 -18.93 13.50 -4.51
N ASN A 259 -19.76 13.95 -3.56
CA ASN A 259 -19.30 14.43 -2.26
C ASN A 259 -18.16 15.48 -2.38
N ALA A 260 -18.16 16.26 -3.46
CA ALA A 260 -17.04 17.14 -3.80
C ALA A 260 -17.05 18.45 -2.99
N ASN A 261 -18.14 18.73 -2.28
CA ASN A 261 -18.42 20.02 -1.68
C ASN A 261 -18.83 19.80 -0.23
N ILE A 262 -18.02 20.27 0.71
CA ILE A 262 -18.23 20.06 2.14
C ILE A 262 -18.53 21.41 2.76
N GLY A 263 -19.82 21.63 2.99
CA GLY A 263 -20.32 22.77 3.75
C GLY A 263 -20.28 22.49 5.25
N VAL A 264 -19.98 23.52 6.03
CA VAL A 264 -20.07 23.53 7.48
C VAL A 264 -20.93 24.69 7.95
N ALA A 265 -21.63 24.50 9.07
CA ALA A 265 -22.34 25.55 9.76
C ALA A 265 -21.43 26.31 10.75
N ALA A 266 -21.80 27.54 11.09
CA ALA A 266 -21.14 28.31 12.14
C ALA A 266 -21.17 27.54 13.47
N GLY A 267 -20.01 27.41 14.11
CA GLY A 267 -19.79 26.66 15.34
C GLY A 267 -19.66 25.14 15.16
N GLN A 268 -19.73 24.62 13.93
CA GLN A 268 -19.57 23.18 13.67
C GLN A 268 -18.11 22.74 13.87
N LEU A 269 -17.93 21.55 14.42
CA LEU A 269 -16.63 20.87 14.50
C LEU A 269 -16.15 20.50 13.09
N ILE A 270 -14.92 20.88 12.76
CA ILE A 270 -14.27 20.54 11.50
C ILE A 270 -13.45 19.25 11.67
N GLY A 271 -12.64 19.19 12.72
CA GLY A 271 -11.76 18.06 12.98
C GLY A 271 -10.76 18.35 14.09
N LYS A 272 -9.91 17.36 14.38
CA LYS A 272 -8.89 17.42 15.43
C LYS A 272 -7.51 17.05 14.87
N ILE A 273 -6.45 17.65 15.40
CA ILE A 273 -5.08 17.27 15.05
C ILE A 273 -4.75 15.92 15.68
N VAL A 274 -4.30 14.98 14.85
CA VAL A 274 -3.61 13.77 15.28
C VAL A 274 -2.12 14.03 15.17
N PRO A 275 -1.36 14.00 16.29
CA PRO A 275 0.06 14.30 16.27
C PRO A 275 0.85 13.21 15.54
N ALA A 276 2.01 13.58 15.01
CA ALA A 276 2.95 12.64 14.43
C ALA A 276 3.33 11.53 15.43
N THR A 277 3.53 10.33 14.93
CA THR A 277 3.90 9.16 15.73
C THR A 277 5.35 8.77 15.50
N GLN A 278 5.98 8.20 16.52
CA GLN A 278 7.33 7.66 16.39
C GLN A 278 7.31 6.37 15.57
N GLY A 279 8.30 6.24 14.69
CA GLY A 279 8.58 4.98 14.03
C GLY A 279 9.03 3.94 15.06
N LYS A 280 8.68 2.68 14.81
CA LYS A 280 9.17 1.56 15.62
C LYS A 280 10.28 0.86 14.83
N PRO A 281 11.54 0.90 15.31
CA PRO A 281 12.62 0.21 14.64
C PRO A 281 12.31 -1.28 14.57
N GLY A 282 12.72 -1.88 13.46
CA GLY A 282 12.73 -3.33 13.27
C GLY A 282 14.03 -3.92 13.79
N SER A 283 14.15 -5.24 13.70
CA SER A 283 15.40 -5.95 13.98
C SER A 283 15.49 -7.20 13.12
N ASP A 284 16.68 -7.50 12.60
CA ASP A 284 16.93 -8.77 11.93
C ASP A 284 17.05 -9.94 12.96
N VAL A 285 17.32 -11.17 12.49
CA VAL A 285 17.42 -12.35 13.37
C VAL A 285 18.73 -12.41 14.17
N VAL A 286 19.73 -11.59 13.83
CA VAL A 286 21.01 -11.50 14.53
C VAL A 286 21.06 -10.33 15.53
N GLY A 287 20.01 -9.51 15.58
CA GLY A 287 19.85 -8.40 16.51
C GLY A 287 20.29 -7.03 15.96
N THR A 288 20.56 -6.91 14.67
CA THR A 288 20.82 -5.62 14.03
C THR A 288 19.52 -4.84 13.89
N GLU A 289 19.46 -3.65 14.47
CA GLU A 289 18.29 -2.78 14.33
C GLU A 289 18.15 -2.22 12.91
N SER A 290 16.94 -2.28 12.38
CA SER A 290 16.54 -1.61 11.14
C SER A 290 15.83 -0.30 11.49
N PRO A 291 16.32 0.86 11.02
CA PRO A 291 15.74 2.14 11.39
C PRO A 291 14.34 2.30 10.79
N ALA A 292 13.40 2.78 11.60
CA ALA A 292 12.13 3.30 11.13
C ALA A 292 12.19 4.83 11.03
N LYS A 293 11.37 5.41 10.17
CA LYS A 293 11.23 6.87 10.08
C LYS A 293 10.16 7.33 11.06
N ASP A 294 10.46 8.38 11.80
CA ASP A 294 9.43 9.09 12.57
C ASP A 294 8.51 9.87 11.60
N GLY A 295 7.24 9.98 11.98
CA GLY A 295 6.30 10.83 11.25
C GLY A 295 6.72 12.29 11.31
N GLU A 296 6.43 13.04 10.24
CA GLU A 296 6.73 14.46 10.17
C GLU A 296 5.75 15.27 11.03
N ASP A 297 6.29 16.10 11.94
CA ASP A 297 5.49 17.01 12.74
C ASP A 297 5.13 18.27 11.94
N LYS A 298 3.87 18.34 11.50
CA LYS A 298 3.32 19.44 10.69
C LYS A 298 2.55 20.42 11.56
N GLN A 299 2.82 21.71 11.38
CA GLN A 299 2.04 22.76 12.02
C GLN A 299 0.78 23.06 11.21
N ILE A 300 -0.31 22.40 11.57
CA ILE A 300 -1.61 22.65 10.96
C ILE A 300 -2.29 23.84 11.65
N GLY A 301 -2.53 24.90 10.88
CA GLY A 301 -3.07 26.17 11.34
C GLY A 301 -4.54 26.38 11.00
N ALA A 302 -5.22 27.18 11.83
CA ALA A 302 -6.50 27.77 11.47
C ALA A 302 -6.25 29.06 10.67
N GLY A 303 -6.81 29.15 9.47
CA GLY A 303 -6.82 30.36 8.65
C GLY A 303 -8.14 31.10 8.78
N GLU A 304 -8.62 31.71 7.68
CA GLU A 304 -9.81 32.56 7.73
C GLU A 304 -11.08 31.79 8.16
N ASN A 305 -11.84 32.41 9.07
CA ASN A 305 -13.12 31.91 9.62
C ASN A 305 -13.05 30.53 10.28
N VAL A 306 -11.87 30.15 10.79
CA VAL A 306 -11.68 28.94 11.60
C VAL A 306 -11.07 29.34 12.94
N THR A 307 -11.64 28.81 14.02
CA THR A 307 -11.07 28.94 15.36
C THR A 307 -10.44 27.61 15.78
N ALA A 308 -9.15 27.63 16.13
CA ALA A 308 -8.46 26.53 16.79
C ALA A 308 -8.59 26.65 18.32
N LYS A 309 -9.00 25.57 18.99
CA LYS A 309 -9.05 25.46 20.45
C LYS A 309 -8.22 24.27 20.90
N SER A 310 -7.58 24.38 22.06
CA SER A 310 -6.97 23.22 22.70
C SER A 310 -7.99 22.58 23.65
N GLU A 311 -8.37 21.34 23.37
CA GLU A 311 -9.26 20.52 24.18
C GLU A 311 -8.53 19.22 24.54
N ASP A 312 -8.41 18.92 25.83
CA ASP A 312 -7.71 17.73 26.36
C ASP A 312 -6.27 17.53 25.84
N GLY A 313 -5.58 18.63 25.51
CA GLY A 313 -4.21 18.60 24.96
C GLY A 313 -4.15 18.36 23.45
N THR A 314 -5.29 18.29 22.77
CA THR A 314 -5.40 18.19 21.31
C THR A 314 -5.95 19.50 20.73
N THR A 315 -5.41 19.92 19.58
CA THR A 315 -5.95 21.08 18.85
C THR A 315 -7.16 20.64 18.04
N VAL A 316 -8.28 21.34 18.22
CA VAL A 316 -9.57 21.10 17.59
C VAL A 316 -9.99 22.34 16.80
N PHE A 317 -10.51 22.16 15.59
CA PHE A 317 -10.91 23.23 14.70
C PHE A 317 -12.43 23.37 14.64
N TYR A 318 -12.93 24.59 14.77
CA TYR A 318 -14.34 24.94 14.64
C TYR A 318 -14.52 25.99 13.55
N SER A 319 -15.63 25.91 12.82
CA SER A 319 -16.02 26.95 11.87
C SER A 319 -16.58 28.17 12.60
N ASP A 320 -16.20 29.39 12.21
CA ASP A 320 -16.78 30.63 12.76
C ASP A 320 -18.04 31.08 12.01
N ILE A 321 -18.23 30.61 10.77
CA ILE A 321 -19.34 31.00 9.88
C ILE A 321 -19.97 29.79 9.20
N ASP A 322 -21.12 29.98 8.55
CA ASP A 322 -21.60 29.04 7.54
C ASP A 322 -20.72 29.19 6.30
N GLY A 323 -20.15 28.09 5.80
CA GLY A 323 -19.22 28.17 4.68
C GLY A 323 -18.72 26.84 4.14
N ALA A 324 -17.84 26.90 3.15
CA ALA A 324 -17.21 25.73 2.54
C ALA A 324 -15.78 25.59 3.04
N ILE A 325 -15.41 24.37 3.44
CA ILE A 325 -14.04 24.11 3.90
C ILE A 325 -13.09 24.11 2.71
N SER A 326 -12.00 24.86 2.86
CA SER A 326 -10.83 24.84 1.99
C SER A 326 -9.61 24.45 2.81
N VAL A 327 -8.85 23.47 2.32
CA VAL A 327 -7.57 23.08 2.93
C VAL A 327 -6.48 23.43 1.93
N THR A 328 -5.65 24.41 2.28
CA THR A 328 -4.55 24.89 1.43
C THR A 328 -3.24 24.75 2.18
N GLY A 329 -2.41 23.78 1.77
CA GLY A 329 -1.22 23.38 2.52
C GLY A 329 -1.61 22.86 3.90
N ASP A 330 -0.99 23.41 4.94
CA ASP A 330 -1.29 23.07 6.33
C ASP A 330 -2.29 24.05 6.99
N THR A 331 -3.05 24.82 6.20
CA THR A 331 -4.03 25.78 6.72
C THR A 331 -5.45 25.36 6.35
N ILE A 332 -6.33 25.33 7.36
CA ILE A 332 -7.76 25.09 7.19
C ILE A 332 -8.50 26.42 7.23
N GLU A 333 -9.32 26.69 6.22
CA GLU A 333 -10.10 27.91 6.08
C GLU A 333 -11.55 27.59 5.75
N VAL A 334 -12.46 28.49 6.09
CA VAL A 334 -13.87 28.40 5.72
C VAL A 334 -14.24 29.61 4.87
N GLN A 335 -14.68 29.34 3.65
CA GLN A 335 -15.07 30.38 2.69
C GLN A 335 -16.58 30.66 2.80
N PRO A 336 -17.01 31.94 2.85
CA PRO A 336 -18.43 32.31 2.98
C PRO A 336 -19.26 32.03 1.72
N VAL A 337 -18.59 31.86 0.58
CA VAL A 337 -19.20 31.58 -0.72
C VAL A 337 -18.48 30.38 -1.32
N TYR A 338 -19.24 29.44 -1.87
CA TYR A 338 -18.67 28.30 -2.56
C TYR A 338 -18.51 28.64 -4.04
N THR A 339 -17.26 28.81 -4.49
CA THR A 339 -16.96 29.25 -5.85
C THR A 339 -16.46 28.09 -6.71
N ILE A 340 -17.12 27.87 -7.84
CA ILE A 340 -16.70 26.96 -8.91
C ILE A 340 -16.25 27.81 -10.09
N SER A 341 -14.96 27.77 -10.44
CA SER A 341 -14.42 28.54 -11.57
C SER A 341 -14.95 28.09 -12.93
N GLY A 342 -15.37 26.83 -13.06
CA GLY A 342 -15.83 26.21 -14.31
C GLY A 342 -17.31 25.87 -14.32
N ASP A 343 -17.65 24.77 -15.01
CA ASP A 343 -19.02 24.29 -15.18
C ASP A 343 -19.44 23.34 -14.05
N VAL A 344 -20.76 23.23 -13.82
CA VAL A 344 -21.33 22.14 -13.01
C VAL A 344 -21.60 20.95 -13.94
N ASP A 345 -20.82 19.88 -13.80
CA ASP A 345 -20.75 18.72 -14.70
C ASP A 345 -20.32 17.45 -13.95
N TYR A 346 -19.87 16.40 -14.66
CA TYR A 346 -19.43 15.15 -14.02
C TYR A 346 -18.13 15.29 -13.21
N GLU A 347 -17.35 16.36 -13.40
CA GLU A 347 -16.16 16.63 -12.59
C GLU A 347 -16.55 17.25 -11.24
N THR A 348 -17.56 18.12 -11.21
CA THR A 348 -18.01 18.83 -10.00
C THR A 348 -19.15 18.12 -9.27
N GLY A 349 -20.11 17.55 -9.99
CA GLY A 349 -21.29 16.90 -9.42
C GLY A 349 -22.44 17.85 -9.08
N ASN A 350 -23.52 17.31 -8.52
CA ASN A 350 -24.61 18.10 -7.97
C ASN A 350 -24.14 18.92 -6.75
N ILE A 351 -24.81 20.05 -6.52
CA ILE A 351 -24.52 20.95 -5.41
C ILE A 351 -25.73 20.99 -4.49
N ASP A 352 -25.55 20.70 -3.20
CA ASP A 352 -26.53 20.95 -2.14
C ASP A 352 -25.79 21.52 -0.92
N LEU A 353 -25.82 22.83 -0.76
CA LEU A 353 -25.03 23.53 0.26
C LEU A 353 -25.88 24.56 1.02
N PRO A 354 -25.72 24.72 2.35
CA PRO A 354 -26.50 25.67 3.15
C PRO A 354 -26.01 27.14 3.03
N MET A 355 -25.37 27.51 1.92
CA MET A 355 -24.64 28.78 1.76
C MET A 355 -24.72 29.31 0.32
N ASN A 356 -24.21 30.52 0.07
CA ASN A 356 -24.15 31.11 -1.26
C ASN A 356 -23.24 30.32 -2.20
N VAL A 357 -23.64 30.20 -3.47
CA VAL A 357 -22.90 29.45 -4.51
C VAL A 357 -22.64 30.35 -5.71
N GLU A 358 -21.39 30.41 -6.15
CA GLU A 358 -20.96 31.12 -7.36
C GLU A 358 -20.38 30.14 -8.37
N ILE A 359 -20.93 30.11 -9.58
CA ILE A 359 -20.50 29.25 -10.68
C ILE A 359 -20.04 30.18 -11.81
N GLY A 360 -18.75 30.16 -12.13
CA GLY A 360 -18.17 30.96 -13.21
C GLY A 360 -18.64 30.50 -14.59
N GLY A 361 -18.89 29.20 -14.75
CA GLY A 361 -19.36 28.58 -15.98
C GLY A 361 -20.87 28.35 -16.03
N SER A 362 -21.26 27.30 -16.77
CA SER A 362 -22.65 26.86 -16.98
C SER A 362 -23.00 25.66 -16.10
N VAL A 363 -24.28 25.44 -15.86
CA VAL A 363 -24.76 24.17 -15.30
C VAL A 363 -25.11 23.26 -16.47
N LYS A 364 -24.44 22.10 -16.55
CA LYS A 364 -24.64 21.13 -17.63
C LYS A 364 -25.94 20.38 -17.47
N SER A 365 -26.40 19.83 -18.59
CA SER A 365 -27.65 19.11 -18.70
C SER A 365 -27.85 18.08 -17.57
N GLU A 366 -29.04 18.10 -16.96
CA GLU A 366 -29.46 17.20 -15.86
C GLU A 366 -28.72 17.34 -14.52
N PHE A 367 -27.92 18.39 -14.32
CA PHE A 367 -27.32 18.69 -13.01
C PHE A 367 -28.23 19.55 -12.13
N LYS A 368 -28.04 19.41 -10.81
CA LYS A 368 -28.83 20.10 -9.79
C LYS A 368 -27.95 21.00 -8.93
N VAL A 369 -28.44 22.21 -8.70
CA VAL A 369 -27.82 23.20 -7.81
C VAL A 369 -28.85 23.63 -6.79
N LYS A 370 -28.62 23.30 -5.53
CA LYS A 370 -29.44 23.68 -4.39
C LYS A 370 -28.59 24.45 -3.38
N SER A 371 -29.07 25.63 -3.01
CA SER A 371 -28.38 26.54 -2.12
C SER A 371 -29.33 27.04 -1.04
N GLY A 372 -28.87 27.00 0.21
CA GLY A 372 -29.49 27.68 1.34
C GLY A 372 -29.28 29.20 1.33
N GLY A 373 -28.49 29.72 0.39
CA GLY A 373 -28.28 31.14 0.13
C GLY A 373 -28.69 31.53 -1.29
N SER A 374 -27.98 32.51 -1.85
CA SER A 374 -28.12 32.96 -3.25
C SER A 374 -27.25 32.15 -4.21
N VAL A 375 -27.65 32.08 -5.48
CA VAL A 375 -26.92 31.38 -6.55
C VAL A 375 -26.58 32.34 -7.68
N THR A 376 -25.31 32.44 -8.03
CA THR A 376 -24.83 33.24 -9.19
C THR A 376 -24.20 32.32 -10.21
N ILE A 377 -24.61 32.43 -11.47
CA ILE A 377 -24.16 31.59 -12.59
C ILE A 377 -23.70 32.50 -13.74
N GLY A 378 -22.41 32.42 -14.10
CA GLY A 378 -21.81 33.22 -15.17
C GLY A 378 -22.14 32.72 -16.58
N GLY A 379 -22.55 31.47 -16.72
CA GLY A 379 -22.89 30.81 -17.98
C GLY A 379 -24.40 30.73 -18.25
N VAL A 380 -24.82 29.58 -18.77
CA VAL A 380 -26.22 29.22 -19.06
C VAL A 380 -26.68 28.06 -18.20
N LEU A 381 -28.00 27.86 -18.12
CA LEU A 381 -28.58 26.58 -17.72
C LEU A 381 -28.94 25.77 -18.96
N GLU A 382 -28.30 24.61 -19.12
CA GLU A 382 -28.61 23.67 -20.19
C GLU A 382 -29.93 22.90 -19.93
N PRO A 383 -30.47 22.17 -20.92
CA PRO A 383 -31.70 21.41 -20.76
C PRO A 383 -31.67 20.41 -19.60
N GLY A 384 -32.72 20.42 -18.77
CA GLY A 384 -32.91 19.48 -17.67
C GLY A 384 -32.24 19.87 -16.35
N CYS A 385 -31.64 21.06 -16.25
CA CYS A 385 -31.07 21.53 -14.99
C CYS A 385 -32.15 21.90 -13.96
N GLU A 386 -31.83 21.74 -12.68
CA GLU A 386 -32.67 22.18 -11.58
C GLU A 386 -31.89 23.10 -10.63
N VAL A 387 -32.29 24.37 -10.54
CA VAL A 387 -31.66 25.35 -9.65
C VAL A 387 -32.66 25.81 -8.59
N THR A 388 -32.31 25.66 -7.32
CA THR A 388 -33.11 26.11 -6.17
C THR A 388 -32.26 26.93 -5.22
N ALA A 389 -32.73 28.13 -4.88
CA ALA A 389 -32.05 29.03 -3.94
C ALA A 389 -33.04 29.58 -2.90
N ALA A 390 -32.61 29.68 -1.65
CA ALA A 390 -33.35 30.39 -0.61
C ALA A 390 -33.15 31.92 -0.68
N GLY A 391 -32.08 32.37 -1.32
CA GLY A 391 -31.81 33.78 -1.65
C GLY A 391 -32.22 34.15 -3.07
N ASP A 392 -31.44 35.03 -3.69
CA ASP A 392 -31.60 35.47 -5.08
C ASP A 392 -30.92 34.50 -6.06
N VAL A 393 -31.39 34.46 -7.32
CA VAL A 393 -30.74 33.70 -8.41
C VAL A 393 -30.37 34.63 -9.54
N VAL A 394 -29.09 34.67 -9.91
CA VAL A 394 -28.58 35.46 -11.04
C VAL A 394 -27.94 34.53 -12.06
N ILE A 395 -28.40 34.59 -13.31
CA ILE A 395 -27.90 33.76 -14.41
C ILE A 395 -27.52 34.69 -15.57
N ALA A 396 -26.24 34.95 -15.75
CA ALA A 396 -25.73 36.01 -16.63
C ALA A 396 -26.20 35.89 -18.09
N ASN A 397 -26.42 34.67 -18.58
CA ASN A 397 -26.93 34.43 -19.93
C ASN A 397 -28.37 33.93 -19.91
N GLY A 398 -28.64 32.63 -19.90
CA GLY A 398 -30.03 32.20 -20.10
C GLY A 398 -30.37 30.83 -19.56
N VAL A 399 -31.68 30.59 -19.54
CA VAL A 399 -32.31 29.36 -19.09
C VAL A 399 -32.96 28.67 -20.27
N PHE A 400 -32.54 27.43 -20.56
CA PHE A 400 -32.96 26.70 -21.76
C PHE A 400 -33.46 25.28 -21.41
N GLY A 401 -34.57 24.85 -22.03
CA GLY A 401 -35.02 23.45 -22.08
C GLY A 401 -36.27 23.12 -21.26
N ASP A 402 -37.16 22.30 -21.84
CA ASP A 402 -38.54 22.05 -21.37
C ASP A 402 -38.65 21.55 -19.92
N THR A 403 -37.63 20.82 -19.48
CA THR A 403 -37.54 20.24 -18.13
C THR A 403 -36.70 21.07 -17.16
N THR A 404 -36.13 22.19 -17.62
CA THR A 404 -35.28 23.07 -16.83
C THR A 404 -36.14 23.93 -15.88
N ARG A 405 -35.75 23.94 -14.60
CA ARG A 405 -36.49 24.64 -13.54
C ARG A 405 -35.56 25.53 -12.72
N VAL A 406 -35.99 26.77 -12.51
CA VAL A 406 -35.36 27.71 -11.58
C VAL A 406 -36.38 28.12 -10.53
N THR A 407 -36.04 27.94 -9.26
CA THR A 407 -36.87 28.33 -8.11
C THR A 407 -36.05 29.20 -7.15
N SER A 408 -36.54 30.40 -6.88
CA SER A 408 -35.91 31.36 -5.98
C SER A 408 -36.93 31.84 -4.95
N SER A 409 -36.54 31.82 -3.67
CA SER A 409 -37.32 32.48 -2.61
C SER A 409 -37.10 34.01 -2.59
N GLY A 410 -36.12 34.51 -3.34
CA GLY A 410 -35.89 35.92 -3.61
C GLY A 410 -36.25 36.31 -5.05
N ASN A 411 -35.41 37.16 -5.64
CA ASN A 411 -35.51 37.61 -7.02
C ASN A 411 -34.81 36.64 -7.98
N VAL A 412 -35.14 36.76 -9.27
CA VAL A 412 -34.42 36.07 -10.35
C VAL A 412 -34.01 37.09 -11.41
N GLU A 413 -32.75 37.04 -11.83
CA GLU A 413 -32.22 37.83 -12.93
C GLU A 413 -31.60 36.92 -13.98
N THR A 414 -31.99 37.10 -15.25
CA THR A 414 -31.37 36.39 -16.36
C THR A 414 -31.48 37.18 -17.67
N LYS A 415 -30.70 36.86 -18.70
CA LYS A 415 -30.83 37.54 -20.01
C LYS A 415 -31.96 36.96 -20.85
N MET A 416 -32.14 35.63 -20.84
CA MET A 416 -33.09 34.92 -21.71
C MET A 416 -33.74 33.75 -21.00
N VAL A 417 -35.03 33.55 -21.24
CA VAL A 417 -35.76 32.35 -20.79
C VAL A 417 -36.41 31.69 -21.99
N GLN A 418 -36.04 30.44 -22.29
CA GLN A 418 -36.56 29.69 -23.42
C GLN A 418 -37.02 28.31 -23.02
N ASN A 419 -38.26 27.96 -23.37
CA ASN A 419 -38.78 26.62 -23.17
C ASN A 419 -38.61 26.15 -21.72
N SER A 420 -38.71 27.01 -20.70
CA SER A 420 -38.27 26.67 -19.33
C SER A 420 -39.30 27.09 -18.29
N THR A 421 -39.16 26.60 -17.06
CA THR A 421 -39.97 27.05 -15.92
C THR A 421 -39.14 27.91 -14.96
N VAL A 422 -39.57 29.13 -14.69
CA VAL A 422 -38.92 30.05 -13.74
C VAL A 422 -39.93 30.53 -12.71
N THR A 423 -39.63 30.30 -11.43
CA THR A 423 -40.45 30.75 -10.29
C THR A 423 -39.62 31.62 -9.36
N ALA A 424 -40.03 32.87 -9.18
CA ALA A 424 -39.46 33.82 -8.25
C ALA A 424 -40.52 34.24 -7.23
N HIS A 425 -40.22 34.18 -5.94
CA HIS A 425 -41.11 34.75 -4.93
C HIS A 425 -41.07 36.29 -4.93
N GLY A 426 -39.94 36.88 -5.33
CA GLY A 426 -39.75 38.31 -5.56
C GLY A 426 -40.04 38.76 -6.99
N ASP A 427 -39.22 39.66 -7.49
CA ASP A 427 -39.26 40.16 -8.87
C ASP A 427 -38.46 39.26 -9.83
N LEU A 428 -38.85 39.24 -11.11
CA LEU A 428 -38.10 38.59 -12.19
C LEU A 428 -37.70 39.63 -13.23
N THR A 429 -36.40 39.73 -13.50
CA THR A 429 -35.84 40.59 -14.54
C THR A 429 -35.23 39.73 -15.65
N VAL A 430 -35.69 39.96 -16.88
CA VAL A 430 -35.21 39.28 -18.08
C VAL A 430 -34.60 40.31 -19.04
N GLY A 431 -33.29 40.24 -19.27
CA GLY A 431 -32.55 41.25 -20.04
C GLY A 431 -32.90 41.35 -21.55
N SER A 432 -33.52 40.32 -22.13
CA SER A 432 -33.81 40.27 -23.57
C SER A 432 -35.22 39.75 -23.89
N TYR A 433 -35.50 38.46 -23.70
CA TYR A 433 -36.80 37.91 -24.10
C TYR A 433 -37.19 36.64 -23.33
N ILE A 434 -38.50 36.40 -23.31
CA ILE A 434 -39.12 35.17 -22.81
C ILE A 434 -39.77 34.45 -24.00
N TYR A 435 -39.43 33.18 -24.22
CA TYR A 435 -39.94 32.38 -25.33
C TYR A 435 -40.47 31.03 -24.84
N ASN A 436 -41.76 30.78 -25.04
CA ASN A 436 -42.43 29.52 -24.74
C ASN A 436 -42.12 28.98 -23.33
N ALA A 437 -42.18 29.84 -22.33
CA ALA A 437 -41.77 29.53 -20.96
C ALA A 437 -42.95 29.65 -19.98
N ILE A 438 -42.86 28.97 -18.84
CA ILE A 438 -43.77 29.13 -17.71
C ILE A 438 -43.05 29.99 -16.66
N VAL A 439 -43.52 31.21 -16.48
CA VAL A 439 -42.89 32.21 -15.62
C VAL A 439 -43.87 32.63 -14.54
N ARG A 440 -43.44 32.55 -13.29
CA ARG A 440 -44.23 32.97 -12.13
C ARG A 440 -43.39 33.85 -11.23
N ALA A 441 -43.81 35.10 -11.03
CA ALA A 441 -43.19 36.02 -10.08
C ALA A 441 -44.22 36.49 -9.05
N GLY A 442 -43.87 36.45 -7.76
CA GLY A 442 -44.68 37.07 -6.71
C GLY A 442 -44.73 38.61 -6.81
N GLY A 443 -43.70 39.20 -7.41
CA GLY A 443 -43.58 40.63 -7.67
C GLY A 443 -43.87 41.02 -9.12
N THR A 444 -42.94 41.75 -9.73
CA THR A 444 -42.98 42.25 -11.11
C THR A 444 -42.20 41.34 -12.04
N VAL A 445 -42.71 41.13 -13.26
CA VAL A 445 -41.92 40.56 -14.37
C VAL A 445 -41.52 41.68 -15.31
N THR A 446 -40.22 41.92 -15.47
CA THR A 446 -39.67 42.94 -16.37
C THR A 446 -38.88 42.28 -17.48
N VAL A 447 -39.19 42.61 -18.74
CA VAL A 447 -38.41 42.19 -19.91
C VAL A 447 -37.80 43.42 -20.55
N GLU A 448 -36.48 43.55 -20.44
CA GLU A 448 -35.72 44.70 -20.90
C GLU A 448 -35.47 44.68 -22.41
N GLU A 449 -35.20 45.84 -22.98
CA GLU A 449 -34.94 46.02 -24.41
C GLU A 449 -33.47 45.75 -24.80
N GLY A 450 -32.75 44.92 -24.03
CA GLY A 450 -31.36 44.58 -24.28
C GLY A 450 -31.16 43.46 -25.32
N GLY A 451 -30.24 43.67 -26.28
CA GLY A 451 -29.60 42.58 -27.01
C GLY A 451 -30.37 41.94 -28.18
N GLY A 452 -30.66 42.70 -29.23
CA GLY A 452 -31.04 42.18 -30.56
C GLY A 452 -32.53 42.34 -30.92
N ASP A 453 -32.93 41.80 -32.07
CA ASP A 453 -34.25 42.06 -32.69
C ASP A 453 -35.45 41.52 -31.90
N ARG A 454 -35.21 40.56 -31.00
CA ARG A 454 -36.22 39.95 -30.13
C ARG A 454 -36.31 40.60 -28.75
N ALA A 455 -35.46 41.58 -28.45
CA ALA A 455 -35.40 42.20 -27.14
C ALA A 455 -36.73 42.85 -26.72
N GLY A 456 -36.98 42.92 -25.41
CA GLY A 456 -38.19 43.43 -24.79
C GLY A 456 -39.44 42.59 -25.04
N SER A 457 -39.31 41.33 -25.48
CA SER A 457 -40.46 40.59 -26.02
C SER A 457 -40.78 39.30 -25.27
N ILE A 458 -42.08 38.99 -25.17
CA ILE A 458 -42.62 37.75 -24.61
C ILE A 458 -43.39 37.02 -25.73
N PHE A 459 -42.98 35.80 -26.05
CA PHE A 459 -43.55 35.02 -27.16
C PHE A 459 -43.86 33.59 -26.73
N GLY A 460 -45.14 33.23 -26.60
CA GLY A 460 -45.57 31.88 -26.21
C GLY A 460 -45.33 31.55 -24.73
N GLY A 461 -46.10 30.58 -24.22
CA GLY A 461 -46.03 30.15 -22.82
C GLY A 461 -46.99 30.92 -21.89
N GLU A 462 -46.71 30.86 -20.59
CA GLU A 462 -47.52 31.41 -19.50
C GLU A 462 -46.68 32.35 -18.65
N VAL A 463 -47.08 33.62 -18.52
CA VAL A 463 -46.42 34.58 -17.62
C VAL A 463 -47.39 35.09 -16.57
N MET A 464 -47.07 34.89 -15.31
CA MET A 464 -47.84 35.38 -14.16
C MET A 464 -46.97 36.28 -13.28
N ALA A 465 -47.52 37.41 -12.89
CA ALA A 465 -46.89 38.36 -11.95
C ALA A 465 -47.91 38.75 -10.86
N GLY A 466 -47.45 38.88 -9.62
CA GLY A 466 -48.30 39.37 -8.52
C GLY A 466 -48.55 40.88 -8.57
N LYS A 467 -47.67 41.66 -9.24
CA LYS A 467 -47.80 43.12 -9.38
C LYS A 467 -48.11 43.56 -10.82
N GLN A 468 -47.14 43.45 -11.72
CA GLN A 468 -47.26 43.88 -13.11
C GLN A 468 -46.32 43.09 -14.03
N VAL A 469 -46.62 43.09 -15.32
CA VAL A 469 -45.75 42.58 -16.39
C VAL A 469 -45.36 43.75 -17.29
N VAL A 470 -44.06 43.98 -17.45
CA VAL A 470 -43.49 45.05 -18.28
C VAL A 470 -42.71 44.44 -19.43
N ALA A 471 -43.15 44.68 -20.66
CA ALA A 471 -42.47 44.24 -21.88
C ALA A 471 -42.82 45.19 -23.04
N LYS A 472 -41.91 45.30 -24.01
CA LYS A 472 -42.11 46.04 -25.27
C LYS A 472 -43.14 45.36 -26.16
N ARG A 473 -43.09 44.03 -26.27
CA ARG A 473 -44.00 43.23 -27.12
C ARG A 473 -44.45 41.98 -26.39
N ILE A 474 -45.74 41.65 -26.51
CA ILE A 474 -46.31 40.41 -25.99
C ILE A 474 -47.09 39.74 -27.13
N GLY A 475 -46.71 38.52 -27.48
CA GLY A 475 -47.27 37.73 -28.58
C GLY A 475 -46.49 37.84 -29.90
N SER A 476 -46.66 36.84 -30.77
CA SER A 476 -46.14 36.78 -32.15
C SER A 476 -47.20 36.15 -33.08
N GLU A 477 -47.20 36.51 -34.36
CA GLU A 477 -48.01 35.86 -35.41
C GLU A 477 -47.53 34.41 -35.70
N GLU A 478 -46.30 34.06 -35.32
CA GLU A 478 -45.66 32.76 -35.59
C GLU A 478 -45.88 31.70 -34.49
N THR A 479 -46.37 32.09 -33.31
CA THR A 479 -46.49 31.19 -32.14
C THR A 479 -47.95 30.98 -31.73
N ALA A 480 -48.38 29.73 -31.58
CA ALA A 480 -49.71 29.42 -31.05
C ALA A 480 -49.78 29.73 -29.54
N HIS A 481 -50.61 30.71 -29.16
CA HIS A 481 -51.07 31.05 -27.81
C HIS A 481 -50.00 31.55 -26.80
N THR A 482 -50.11 32.82 -26.39
CA THR A 482 -49.41 33.38 -25.21
C THR A 482 -50.48 33.67 -24.15
N GLY A 483 -50.44 32.97 -23.02
CA GLY A 483 -51.29 33.22 -21.86
C GLY A 483 -50.57 34.13 -20.87
N ALA A 484 -51.18 35.24 -20.45
CA ALA A 484 -50.67 36.07 -19.37
C ALA A 484 -51.80 36.29 -18.36
N ASP A 485 -51.68 35.67 -17.19
CA ASP A 485 -52.70 35.70 -16.15
C ASP A 485 -52.24 36.52 -14.94
N LEU A 486 -53.11 37.39 -14.43
CA LEU A 486 -52.87 38.31 -13.32
C LEU A 486 -53.78 37.98 -12.13
N LEU A 487 -53.20 37.81 -10.94
CA LEU A 487 -53.95 37.61 -9.71
C LEU A 487 -54.34 38.98 -9.11
N ARG A 488 -55.55 39.46 -9.49
CA ARG A 488 -56.32 40.62 -8.95
C ARG A 488 -55.79 42.05 -9.22
N ASN A 489 -56.67 42.86 -9.82
CA ASN A 489 -56.77 44.33 -9.73
C ASN A 489 -55.53 45.20 -10.09
N LEU A 490 -54.83 45.01 -11.22
CA LEU A 490 -53.91 46.04 -11.75
C LEU A 490 -53.66 45.98 -13.26
N ARG A 491 -53.13 47.11 -13.79
CA ARG A 491 -53.16 47.57 -15.19
C ARG A 491 -52.13 46.87 -16.10
N PHE A 492 -52.51 46.55 -17.33
CA PHE A 492 -51.58 46.33 -18.43
C PHE A 492 -50.95 47.66 -18.83
N LEU A 493 -49.61 47.78 -18.80
CA LEU A 493 -48.89 48.82 -19.52
C LEU A 493 -48.18 48.16 -20.71
N VAL A 494 -48.92 47.97 -21.81
CA VAL A 494 -48.32 47.61 -23.09
C VAL A 494 -47.97 48.92 -23.78
N ALA A 495 -46.68 49.22 -23.91
CA ALA A 495 -46.21 50.34 -24.73
C ALA A 495 -46.36 49.96 -26.22
N ARG A 496 -47.57 50.10 -26.79
CA ARG A 496 -47.72 50.11 -28.24
C ARG A 496 -47.18 51.44 -28.76
N ASN A 497 -46.20 51.39 -29.67
CA ASN A 497 -45.88 52.53 -30.52
C ASN A 497 -47.00 52.68 -31.55
N GLU A 498 -48.04 53.43 -31.17
CA GLU A 498 -48.62 54.55 -31.91
C GLU A 498 -49.66 55.19 -30.97
N ASP A 499 -49.69 56.53 -30.95
CA ASP A 499 -50.45 57.40 -30.05
C ASP A 499 -51.84 56.83 -29.66
N VAL A 500 -52.23 56.96 -28.37
CA VAL A 500 -53.57 57.42 -27.98
C VAL A 500 -53.69 57.57 -26.45
N HIS A 501 -54.17 58.76 -26.09
CA HIS A 501 -54.75 59.12 -24.81
C HIS A 501 -55.79 58.11 -24.30
N VAL A 502 -55.69 57.76 -23.03
CA VAL A 502 -56.73 57.04 -22.30
C VAL A 502 -57.99 57.91 -22.18
N LYS A 503 -59.12 57.45 -22.72
CA LYS A 503 -60.47 57.77 -22.20
C LYS A 503 -61.43 56.58 -22.37
N PRO A 504 -62.38 56.38 -21.43
CA PRO A 504 -63.18 55.17 -21.37
C PRO A 504 -64.40 55.28 -22.29
N LEU A 505 -64.65 54.24 -23.10
CA LEU A 505 -65.90 54.07 -23.82
C LEU A 505 -66.53 52.74 -23.42
N VAL A 506 -67.56 52.88 -22.58
CA VAL A 506 -68.69 51.97 -22.47
C VAL A 506 -69.52 52.12 -23.75
N ASP A 507 -70.04 51.00 -24.24
CA ASP A 507 -71.11 50.80 -25.24
C ASP A 507 -70.79 50.49 -26.71
N ARG A 508 -71.34 49.31 -27.09
CA ARG A 508 -71.81 48.81 -28.41
C ARG A 508 -70.82 48.06 -29.31
N CYS A 509 -70.82 46.73 -29.13
CA CYS A 509 -70.74 45.77 -30.24
C CYS A 509 -72.10 45.68 -30.94
N GLN A 510 -72.16 45.93 -32.26
CA GLN A 510 -73.07 45.23 -33.18
C GLN A 510 -72.44 45.09 -34.58
N ALA A 511 -72.20 43.81 -34.94
CA ALA A 511 -72.28 43.15 -36.24
C ALA A 511 -71.55 43.70 -37.50
N SER A 512 -70.61 42.90 -38.01
CA SER A 512 -70.81 42.17 -39.28
C SER A 512 -69.84 40.97 -39.40
N GLN A 513 -70.40 39.82 -39.82
CA GLN A 513 -69.82 38.48 -39.90
C GLN A 513 -68.72 38.31 -40.96
N GLY A 514 -67.84 37.32 -40.74
CA GLY A 514 -66.91 36.76 -41.73
C GLY A 514 -65.89 35.79 -41.12
N ASP A 515 -66.31 34.53 -40.93
CA ASP A 515 -65.57 33.28 -40.67
C ASP A 515 -64.05 33.29 -40.40
N ALA A 516 -63.65 32.88 -39.19
CA ALA A 516 -62.88 31.65 -38.90
C ALA A 516 -62.51 31.60 -37.40
N ALA A 517 -62.72 30.44 -36.78
CA ALA A 517 -62.72 30.24 -35.33
C ALA A 517 -61.33 30.08 -34.70
N GLY A 518 -61.10 30.73 -33.55
CA GLY A 518 -60.04 30.44 -32.59
C GLY A 518 -60.40 31.06 -31.23
N HIS A 519 -60.74 30.22 -30.24
CA HIS A 519 -61.26 30.62 -28.93
C HIS A 519 -60.22 31.36 -28.08
N LEU A 520 -60.58 32.56 -27.61
CA LEU A 520 -59.93 33.26 -26.50
C LEU A 520 -60.58 32.76 -25.20
N GLY A 521 -59.90 31.89 -24.45
CA GLY A 521 -60.39 31.38 -23.17
C GLY A 521 -59.91 32.24 -22.00
N ILE A 522 -60.77 33.10 -21.47
CA ILE A 522 -60.56 33.76 -20.17
C ILE A 522 -61.15 32.84 -19.10
N HIS A 523 -60.32 32.11 -18.36
CA HIS A 523 -60.78 31.29 -17.23
C HIS A 523 -60.77 32.10 -15.93
N GLN A 524 -61.96 32.53 -15.49
CA GLN A 524 -62.14 33.02 -14.11
C GLN A 524 -62.21 31.83 -13.14
N HIS A 525 -61.13 31.54 -12.43
CA HIS A 525 -61.19 30.63 -11.29
C HIS A 525 -61.80 31.34 -10.07
N ARG A 526 -63.02 30.93 -9.69
CA ARG A 526 -63.59 31.15 -8.35
C ARG A 526 -62.85 30.26 -7.36
N LEU A 527 -62.00 30.85 -6.51
CA LEU A 527 -61.48 30.19 -5.32
C LEU A 527 -62.60 30.14 -4.26
N GLY A 528 -63.19 28.96 -4.09
CA GLY A 528 -64.00 28.63 -2.92
C GLY A 528 -63.09 28.40 -1.73
N THR A 529 -63.34 29.12 -0.65
CA THR A 529 -62.73 28.93 0.67
C THR A 529 -63.12 27.54 1.22
N ARG A 530 -62.16 26.62 1.36
CA ARG A 530 -62.29 25.49 2.28
C ARG A 530 -61.69 25.92 3.62
N ALA A 531 -62.59 26.25 4.54
CA ALA A 531 -62.29 26.39 5.96
C ALA A 531 -62.12 24.99 6.59
N ASP A 532 -61.28 24.95 7.61
CA ASP A 532 -60.93 23.81 8.45
C ASP A 532 -62.15 22.98 8.91
N ALA A 533 -61.98 21.66 8.84
CA ALA A 533 -62.78 20.71 9.60
C ALA A 533 -61.83 19.77 10.33
N SER A 534 -61.41 20.18 11.53
CA SER A 534 -60.86 19.29 12.55
C SER A 534 -61.95 18.96 13.58
N HIS A 535 -61.89 17.72 14.09
CA HIS A 535 -62.69 17.12 15.16
C HIS A 535 -64.09 16.58 14.80
N GLN A 536 -64.17 15.26 14.59
CA GLN A 536 -64.96 14.37 15.45
C GLN A 536 -64.69 12.88 15.17
N ALA A 537 -64.37 12.18 16.27
CA ALA A 537 -64.64 10.78 16.59
C ALA A 537 -64.21 9.66 15.62
N ASP A 538 -63.31 8.81 16.11
CA ASP A 538 -63.56 7.36 16.01
C ASP A 538 -63.19 6.69 17.34
N ASP A 539 -64.22 6.10 17.93
CA ASP A 539 -64.25 5.23 19.09
C ASP A 539 -64.89 3.93 18.59
N ARG A 540 -64.28 2.77 18.92
CA ARG A 540 -64.64 1.37 18.55
C ARG A 540 -64.18 0.97 17.14
N ALA A 541 -63.36 -0.07 16.95
CA ALA A 541 -63.41 -1.42 17.52
C ALA A 541 -62.02 -2.07 17.56
#